data_AF-A0A849TWQ3-F1
#
_entry.id   AF-A0A849TWQ3-F1
#
_cell.length_a   1.000
_cell.length_b   1.000
_cell.length_c   1.000
_cell.angle_alpha   90.00
_cell.angle_beta   90.00
_cell.angle_gamma   90.00
#
_symmetry.space_group_name_H-M   'P 1'
#
loop_
_entity.id
_entity.type
_entity.pdbx_description
1 polymer ?
#
loop_
_entity_poly.entity_id
_entity_poly.type
_entity_poly.pdbx_seq_one_letter_code
_entity_poly.pdbx_strand_id
1 'polypeptide(L)'
;MAALNLSRELRLANIVGVDMGGTSYDVSLVRNDRIEVVTQGEIDRLPVRVPMVEIRTIGTGGGSIARVLPGRQIKVGPESAGARPGPVCYGRGGTEPTGTDANLALGRLDAAYFLGGRWNSTYPPRGR
;
A
#
# COMPACT_ATOMS: atom_id res chain seq x y z
N MET A 1 12.41 -11.06 4.63
CA MET A 1 13.81 -11.47 4.39
C MET A 1 14.69 -10.34 3.86
N ALA A 2 14.30 -9.61 2.80
CA ALA A 2 15.10 -8.48 2.28
C ALA A 2 15.44 -7.43 3.36
N ALA A 3 14.47 -7.05 4.20
CA ALA A 3 14.69 -6.13 5.30
C ALA A 3 15.77 -6.59 6.31
N LEU A 4 15.90 -7.90 6.57
CA LEU A 4 16.94 -8.46 7.44
C LEU A 4 18.32 -8.44 6.79
N ASN A 5 18.39 -8.71 5.49
CA ASN A 5 19.67 -8.57 4.77
C ASN A 5 20.12 -7.11 4.78
N LEU A 6 19.20 -6.18 4.53
CA LEU A 6 19.47 -4.75 4.56
C LEU A 6 19.84 -4.25 5.97
N SER A 7 19.26 -4.82 7.04
CA SER A 7 19.62 -4.49 8.43
C SER A 7 21.09 -4.75 8.70
N ARG A 8 21.59 -5.89 8.24
CA ARG A 8 23.00 -6.30 8.39
C ARG A 8 23.93 -5.46 7.53
N GLU A 9 23.55 -5.19 6.29
CA GLU A 9 24.35 -4.41 5.35
C GLU A 9 24.49 -2.95 5.80
N LEU A 10 23.38 -2.33 6.22
CA LEU A 10 23.37 -0.94 6.70
C LEU A 10 23.78 -0.79 8.17
N ARG A 11 24.04 -1.91 8.87
CA ARG A 11 24.33 -1.95 10.32
C ARG A 11 23.25 -1.26 11.16
N LEU A 12 21.99 -1.45 10.77
CA LEU A 12 20.81 -0.95 11.48
C LEU A 12 20.07 -2.14 12.09
N ALA A 13 20.28 -2.36 13.39
CA ALA A 13 19.72 -3.52 14.08
C ALA A 13 18.18 -3.55 14.13
N ASN A 14 17.53 -2.40 13.89
CA ASN A 14 16.08 -2.25 13.93
C ASN A 14 15.57 -1.59 12.64
N ILE A 15 14.77 -2.31 11.86
CA ILE A 15 14.18 -1.83 10.61
C ILE A 15 12.71 -2.23 10.56
N VAL A 16 11.87 -1.31 10.08
CA VAL A 16 10.48 -1.60 9.72
C VAL A 16 10.43 -1.76 8.20
N GLY A 17 10.11 -2.96 7.74
CA GLY A 17 9.87 -3.24 6.33
C GLY A 17 8.40 -3.00 6.01
N VAL A 18 8.13 -2.21 4.97
CA VAL A 18 6.77 -1.88 4.54
C VAL A 18 6.61 -2.14 3.05
N ASP A 19 5.50 -2.75 2.67
CA ASP A 19 5.11 -2.95 1.28
C ASP A 19 3.68 -2.45 1.09
N MET A 20 3.51 -1.41 0.27
CA MET A 20 2.20 -0.85 -0.05
C MET A 20 1.79 -1.27 -1.45
N GLY A 21 0.74 -2.09 -1.52
CA GLY A 21 0.06 -2.41 -2.78
C GLY A 21 -1.10 -1.47 -3.08
N GLY A 22 -1.89 -1.84 -4.09
CA GLY A 22 -3.15 -1.15 -4.41
C GLY A 22 -4.27 -1.41 -3.41
N THR A 23 -4.20 -2.45 -2.59
CA THR A 23 -5.30 -2.86 -1.69
C THR A 23 -4.84 -3.03 -0.25
N SER A 24 -3.67 -3.62 -0.05
CA SER A 24 -3.09 -3.92 1.25
C SER A 24 -1.83 -3.11 1.52
N TYR A 25 -1.48 -3.05 2.79
CA TYR A 25 -0.22 -2.50 3.28
C TYR A 25 0.38 -3.47 4.29
N ASP A 26 1.47 -4.12 3.93
CA ASP A 26 2.10 -5.18 4.70
C ASP A 26 3.29 -4.62 5.48
N VAL A 27 3.34 -4.92 6.77
CA VAL A 27 4.38 -4.46 7.70
C VAL A 27 5.11 -5.64 8.31
N SER A 28 6.43 -5.58 8.31
CA SER A 28 7.32 -6.53 8.99
C SER A 28 8.32 -5.79 9.86
N LEU A 29 8.80 -6.46 10.91
CA LEU A 29 9.76 -5.89 11.85
C LEU A 29 11.03 -6.74 11.89
N VAL A 30 12.19 -6.09 11.72
CA VAL A 30 13.48 -6.60 12.15
C VAL A 30 13.83 -5.90 13.45
N ARG A 31 14.07 -6.67 14.51
CA ARG A 31 14.47 -6.16 15.82
C ARG A 31 15.71 -6.89 16.28
N ASN A 32 16.73 -6.15 16.69
CA ASN A 32 18.03 -6.69 17.11
C ASN A 32 18.60 -7.70 16.10
N ASP A 33 18.58 -7.35 14.80
CA ASP A 33 19.05 -8.19 13.68
C ASP A 33 18.38 -9.56 13.55
N ARG A 34 17.12 -9.64 14.01
CA ARG A 34 16.29 -10.85 13.92
C ARG A 34 14.90 -10.51 13.39
N ILE A 35 14.35 -11.43 12.61
CA ILE A 35 12.94 -11.44 12.22
C ILE A 35 12.20 -12.36 13.17
N GLU A 36 10.98 -11.97 13.55
CA GLU A 36 10.09 -12.80 14.35
C GLU A 36 9.40 -13.86 13.47
N VAL A 37 9.42 -15.11 13.93
CA VAL A 37 8.73 -16.24 13.29
C VAL A 37 7.67 -16.73 14.26
N VAL A 38 6.43 -16.73 13.81
CA VAL A 38 5.27 -17.21 14.57
C VAL A 38 4.89 -18.61 14.10
N THR A 39 4.38 -19.44 15.01
CA THR A 39 3.96 -20.82 14.71
C THR A 39 2.46 -20.95 14.39
N GLN A 40 1.72 -19.86 14.58
CA GLN A 40 0.30 -19.74 14.24
C GLN A 40 0.06 -18.37 13.58
N GLY A 41 -0.76 -18.36 12.54
CA GLY A 41 -1.16 -17.15 11.82
C GLY A 41 -2.58 -17.29 11.26
N GLU A 42 -2.97 -16.33 10.44
CA GLU A 42 -4.25 -16.28 9.74
C GLU A 42 -4.00 -16.03 8.26
N ILE A 43 -4.61 -16.85 7.39
CA ILE A 43 -4.61 -16.66 5.93
C ILE A 43 -6.06 -16.68 5.47
N ASP A 44 -6.51 -15.63 4.79
CA ASP A 44 -7.90 -15.48 4.35
C ASP A 44 -8.92 -15.70 5.48
N ARG A 45 -8.63 -15.15 6.68
CA ARG A 45 -9.44 -15.33 7.90
C ARG A 45 -9.51 -16.76 8.43
N LEU A 46 -8.68 -17.66 7.91
CA LEU A 46 -8.58 -19.03 8.35
C LEU A 46 -7.29 -19.21 9.19
N PRO A 47 -7.39 -19.76 10.42
CA PRO A 47 -6.22 -20.00 11.24
C PRO A 47 -5.36 -21.10 10.61
N VAL A 48 -4.05 -20.85 10.54
CA VAL A 48 -3.05 -21.81 10.06
C VAL A 48 -1.98 -22.04 11.14
N ARG A 49 -1.50 -23.28 11.24
CA ARG A 49 -0.46 -23.70 12.21
C ARG A 49 0.81 -24.12 11.50
N VAL A 50 1.42 -23.17 10.80
CA VAL A 50 2.68 -23.38 10.07
C VAL A 50 3.64 -22.26 10.47
N PRO A 51 4.93 -22.56 10.75
CA PRO A 51 5.93 -21.54 11.00
C PRO A 51 6.02 -20.54 9.84
N MET A 52 5.84 -19.26 10.14
CA MET A 52 5.89 -18.19 9.15
C MET A 52 6.45 -16.90 9.76
N VAL A 53 6.99 -16.03 8.91
CA VAL A 53 7.44 -14.70 9.33
C VAL A 53 6.23 -13.90 9.81
N GLU A 54 6.36 -13.20 10.94
CA GLU A 54 5.31 -12.29 11.39
C GLU A 54 5.21 -11.10 10.43
N ILE A 55 4.07 -11.01 9.75
CA ILE A 55 3.70 -9.88 8.88
C ILE A 55 2.33 -9.41 9.34
N ARG A 56 2.16 -8.10 9.48
CA ARG A 56 0.88 -7.48 9.76
C ARG A 56 0.38 -6.75 8.54
N THR A 57 -0.75 -7.19 8.02
CA THR A 57 -1.44 -6.55 6.91
C THR A 57 -2.44 -5.53 7.43
N ILE A 58 -2.33 -4.30 6.97
CA ILE A 58 -3.34 -3.25 7.11
C ILE A 58 -4.15 -3.21 5.82
N GLY A 59 -5.48 -3.26 5.92
CA GLY A 59 -6.42 -3.25 4.79
C GLY A 59 -6.58 -1.89 4.11
N THR A 60 -5.47 -1.15 3.95
CA THR A 60 -5.46 0.17 3.32
C THR A 60 -4.23 0.31 2.43
N GLY A 61 -4.41 0.30 1.11
CA GLY A 61 -3.37 0.52 0.10
C GLY A 61 -3.66 1.74 -0.78
N GLY A 62 -2.94 1.87 -1.89
CA GLY A 62 -3.10 3.02 -2.80
C GLY A 62 -4.51 3.15 -3.39
N GLY A 63 -5.19 2.05 -3.69
CA GLY A 63 -6.55 2.01 -4.21
C GLY A 63 -7.65 2.02 -3.14
N SER A 64 -7.31 2.16 -1.87
CA SER A 64 -8.32 2.26 -0.81
C SER A 64 -9.14 3.53 -0.94
N ILE A 65 -10.46 3.36 -0.86
CA ILE A 65 -11.44 4.41 -1.14
C ILE A 65 -11.49 5.39 0.02
N ALA A 66 -11.39 6.68 -0.30
CA ALA A 66 -11.56 7.78 0.64
C ALA A 66 -13.00 8.28 0.61
N ARG A 67 -13.61 8.46 1.79
CA ARG A 67 -14.97 8.99 1.95
C ARG A 67 -15.00 10.09 3.00
N VAL A 68 -15.87 11.07 2.79
CA VAL A 68 -16.22 12.05 3.83
C VAL A 68 -17.45 11.54 4.56
N LEU A 69 -17.32 11.34 5.85
CA LEU A 69 -18.39 10.93 6.76
C LEU A 69 -19.08 12.18 7.36
N PRO A 70 -20.27 12.01 7.97
CA PRO A 70 -20.90 13.08 8.73
C PRO A 70 -19.95 13.73 9.74
N GLY A 71 -20.06 15.06 9.92
CA GLY A 71 -19.15 15.81 10.78
C GLY A 71 -17.77 16.10 10.18
N ARG A 72 -17.64 16.01 8.84
CA ARG A 72 -16.40 16.33 8.08
C ARG A 72 -15.21 15.41 8.44
N GLN A 73 -15.49 14.20 8.92
CA GLN A 73 -14.47 13.20 9.15
C GLN A 73 -14.10 12.52 7.83
N ILE A 74 -12.82 12.19 7.65
CA ILE A 74 -12.36 11.46 6.46
C ILE A 74 -12.02 10.03 6.88
N LYS A 75 -12.56 9.06 6.16
CA LYS A 75 -12.24 7.64 6.33
C LYS A 75 -11.64 7.11 5.03
N VAL A 76 -10.56 6.32 5.12
CA VAL A 76 -9.92 5.66 3.99
C VAL A 76 -9.93 4.15 4.23
N GLY A 77 -10.48 3.39 3.29
CA GLY A 77 -10.71 1.96 3.43
C GLY A 77 -11.87 1.61 4.40
N PRO A 78 -12.10 0.32 4.67
CA PRO A 78 -11.33 -0.83 4.18
C PRO A 78 -11.60 -1.19 2.71
N GLU A 79 -12.62 -0.60 2.09
CA GLU A 79 -12.96 -0.87 0.69
C GLU A 79 -11.86 -0.36 -0.26
N SER A 80 -11.59 -1.13 -1.31
CA SER A 80 -10.60 -0.80 -2.33
C SER A 80 -11.26 -0.76 -3.71
N ALA A 81 -10.82 0.19 -4.54
CA ALA A 81 -11.17 0.25 -5.96
C ALA A 81 -10.47 -0.86 -6.77
N GLY A 82 -9.52 -1.57 -6.16
CA GLY A 82 -8.73 -2.63 -6.78
C GLY A 82 -7.87 -2.11 -7.93
N ALA A 83 -7.58 -2.98 -8.90
CA ALA A 83 -6.88 -2.61 -10.14
C ALA A 83 -7.83 -2.33 -11.32
N ARG A 84 -9.08 -2.80 -11.23
CA ARG A 84 -10.17 -2.62 -12.20
C ARG A 84 -11.50 -2.51 -11.43
N PRO A 85 -12.24 -1.39 -11.54
CA PRO A 85 -11.91 -0.21 -12.34
C PRO A 85 -10.67 0.53 -11.80
N GLY A 86 -10.33 0.40 -10.52
CA GLY A 86 -9.18 1.07 -9.90
C GLY A 86 -9.40 2.55 -9.59
N PRO A 87 -8.36 3.24 -9.10
CA PRO A 87 -8.35 4.70 -8.88
C PRO A 87 -8.96 5.51 -10.03
N VAL A 88 -9.55 6.66 -9.72
CA VAL A 88 -10.15 7.55 -10.74
C VAL A 88 -9.11 7.96 -11.79
N CYS A 89 -7.88 8.22 -11.35
CA CYS A 89 -6.76 8.64 -12.17
C CYS A 89 -6.27 7.57 -13.15
N TYR A 90 -6.76 6.33 -13.02
CA TYR A 90 -6.49 5.26 -13.98
C TYR A 90 -7.35 5.39 -15.24
N GLY A 91 -8.44 6.17 -15.23
CA GLY A 91 -9.27 6.40 -16.42
C GLY A 91 -10.06 5.19 -16.91
N ARG A 92 -10.29 4.20 -16.04
CA ARG A 92 -10.97 2.93 -16.36
C ARG A 92 -12.44 2.89 -15.90
N GLY A 93 -13.04 4.06 -15.69
CA GLY A 93 -14.41 4.19 -15.18
C GLY A 93 -14.53 4.10 -13.64
N GLY A 94 -13.42 4.18 -12.92
CA GLY A 94 -13.44 4.34 -11.47
C GLY A 94 -13.96 5.74 -11.11
N THR A 95 -14.88 5.81 -10.14
CA THR A 95 -15.54 7.08 -9.74
C THR A 95 -15.27 7.47 -8.30
N GLU A 96 -14.81 6.53 -7.48
CA GLU A 96 -14.56 6.74 -6.05
C GLU A 96 -13.10 7.16 -5.84
N PRO A 97 -12.83 8.26 -5.11
CA PRO A 97 -11.47 8.75 -4.91
C PRO A 97 -10.65 7.82 -4.02
N THR A 98 -9.37 7.67 -4.32
CA THR A 98 -8.44 6.76 -3.62
C THR A 98 -7.16 7.46 -3.16
N GLY A 99 -6.31 6.76 -2.40
CA GLY A 99 -4.99 7.26 -2.00
C GLY A 99 -4.07 7.57 -3.20
N THR A 100 -4.14 6.79 -4.27
CA THR A 100 -3.40 7.02 -5.52
C THR A 100 -3.86 8.30 -6.21
N ASP A 101 -5.17 8.58 -6.20
CA ASP A 101 -5.72 9.84 -6.73
C ASP A 101 -5.18 11.04 -5.97
N ALA A 102 -5.14 10.94 -4.63
CA ALA A 102 -4.59 12.00 -3.79
C ALA A 102 -3.09 12.22 -4.06
N ASN A 103 -2.30 11.16 -4.18
CA ASN A 103 -0.87 11.26 -4.48
C ASN A 103 -0.61 11.89 -5.86
N LEU A 104 -1.43 11.57 -6.86
CA LEU A 104 -1.37 12.21 -8.17
C LEU A 104 -1.76 13.69 -8.10
N ALA A 105 -2.88 14.01 -7.44
CA ALA A 105 -3.33 15.38 -7.28
C ALA A 105 -2.32 16.25 -6.49
N LEU A 106 -1.58 15.66 -5.56
CA LEU A 106 -0.50 16.33 -4.82
C LEU A 106 0.82 16.41 -5.61
N GLY A 107 0.90 15.85 -6.82
CA GLY A 107 2.11 15.85 -7.65
C GLY A 107 3.22 14.91 -7.15
N ARG A 108 2.89 13.94 -6.29
CA ARG A 108 3.82 12.90 -5.83
C ARG A 108 4.02 11.79 -6.85
N LEU A 109 3.06 11.64 -7.77
CA LEU A 109 3.14 10.75 -8.92
C LEU A 109 3.21 11.59 -10.19
N ASP A 110 4.07 11.19 -11.13
CA ASP A 110 4.12 11.78 -12.45
C ASP A 110 3.00 11.20 -13.32
N ALA A 111 2.03 12.05 -13.68
CA ALA A 111 0.89 11.68 -14.52
C ALA A 111 1.29 11.18 -15.91
N ALA A 112 2.41 11.68 -16.45
CA ALA A 112 2.90 11.35 -17.78
C ALA A 112 3.81 10.11 -17.80
N TYR A 113 4.35 9.72 -16.64
CA TYR A 113 5.29 8.59 -16.53
C TYR A 113 4.78 7.45 -15.66
N PHE A 114 3.50 7.43 -15.30
CA PHE A 114 2.92 6.35 -14.52
C PHE A 114 3.08 4.99 -15.23
N LEU A 115 3.47 3.94 -14.47
CA LEU A 115 3.85 2.62 -14.99
C LEU A 115 4.92 2.68 -16.10
N GLY A 116 5.90 3.58 -15.97
CA GLY A 116 6.98 3.76 -16.95
C GLY A 116 6.51 4.39 -18.26
N GLY A 117 5.55 5.31 -18.18
CA GLY A 117 4.95 5.99 -19.34
C GLY A 117 3.99 5.13 -20.16
N ARG A 118 3.67 3.91 -19.71
CA ARG A 118 2.70 3.02 -20.37
C ARG A 118 1.26 3.39 -20.06
N TRP A 119 1.05 4.39 -19.20
CA TRP A 119 -0.26 4.78 -18.76
C TRP A 119 -0.47 6.28 -18.83
N ASN A 120 -1.46 6.70 -19.64
CA ASN A 120 -1.92 8.07 -19.67
C ASN A 120 -2.96 8.26 -18.58
N SER A 121 -2.60 9.00 -17.53
CA SER A 121 -3.57 9.38 -16.51
C SER A 121 -4.63 10.35 -17.08
N THR A 122 -5.82 10.34 -16.48
CA THR A 122 -6.90 11.29 -16.80
C THR A 122 -6.66 12.69 -16.24
N TYR A 123 -5.72 12.86 -15.30
CA TYR A 123 -5.35 14.19 -14.81
C TYR A 123 -4.34 14.84 -15.76
N PRO A 124 -4.49 16.15 -16.04
CA PRO A 124 -3.51 16.87 -16.85
C PRO A 124 -2.15 16.88 -16.13
N PRO A 125 -1.03 16.76 -16.87
CA PRO A 125 0.29 16.92 -16.28
C PRO A 125 0.40 18.31 -15.66
N ARG A 126 0.81 18.36 -14.39
CA ARG A 126 1.15 19.65 -13.77
C ARG A 126 2.44 20.14 -14.40
N GLY A 127 2.39 21.31 -15.04
CA GLY A 127 3.60 22.02 -15.48
C GLY A 127 4.55 22.19 -14.30
N ARG A 128 5.84 21.92 -14.54
CA ARG A 128 6.91 22.17 -13.57
C ARG A 128 7.07 23.66 -13.31
#